data_AF-A0A3M7QDB6-F1
#
_entry.id   AF-A0A3M7QDB6-F1
#
_cell.length_a   1.000
_cell.length_b   1.000
_cell.length_c   1.000
_cell.angle_alpha   90.00
_cell.angle_beta   90.00
_cell.angle_gamma   90.00
#
_symmetry.space_group_name_H-M   'P 1'
#
loop_
_entity.id
_entity.type
_entity.pdbx_description
1 polymer ?
#
loop_
_entity_poly.entity_id
_entity_poly.type
_entity_poly.pdbx_seq_one_letter_code
_entity_poly.pdbx_strand_id
1 'polypeptide(L)' 'KKGKKKAQRATSNVFAMFEQSQVQEFKEAFGLMDQDRDGVISVDDLKEVYNSLGK' A
#
# COMPACT_ATOMS: atom_id res chain seq x y z
N LYS A 1 -6.51 -18.78 -37.93
CA LYS A 1 -5.82 -17.90 -36.95
C LYS A 1 -6.83 -17.48 -35.87
N LYS A 2 -6.94 -18.20 -34.75
CA LYS A 2 -7.81 -17.82 -33.62
C LYS A 2 -6.97 -17.03 -32.60
N GLY A 3 -7.16 -15.72 -32.57
CA GLY A 3 -6.50 -14.84 -31.59
C GLY A 3 -7.01 -15.13 -30.19
N LYS A 4 -6.10 -15.48 -29.27
CA LYS A 4 -6.41 -15.71 -27.86
C LYS A 4 -6.83 -14.36 -27.24
N LYS A 5 -8.10 -14.24 -26.83
CA LYS A 5 -8.58 -13.06 -26.09
C LYS A 5 -7.83 -13.02 -24.75
N LYS A 6 -6.98 -12.01 -24.55
CA LYS A 6 -6.35 -11.74 -23.24
C LYS A 6 -7.47 -11.47 -22.24
N ALA A 7 -7.52 -12.23 -21.15
CA ALA A 7 -8.42 -11.96 -20.04
C ALA A 7 -8.14 -10.54 -19.54
N GLN A 8 -9.13 -9.65 -19.63
CA GLN A 8 -9.08 -8.37 -18.93
C GLN A 8 -9.00 -8.70 -17.44
N ARG A 9 -7.83 -8.50 -16.85
CA ARG A 9 -7.70 -8.52 -15.39
C ARG A 9 -8.56 -7.37 -14.89
N ALA A 10 -9.69 -7.70 -14.29
CA ALA A 10 -10.48 -6.72 -13.55
C ALA A 10 -9.56 -6.15 -12.48
N THR A 11 -9.25 -4.86 -12.58
CA THR A 11 -8.63 -4.13 -11.47
C THR A 11 -9.68 -4.15 -10.37
N SER A 12 -9.51 -5.05 -9.38
CA SER A 12 -10.36 -5.06 -8.21
C SER A 12 -10.31 -3.66 -7.62
N ASN A 13 -11.46 -2.98 -7.56
CA ASN A 13 -11.60 -1.65 -6.96
C ASN A 13 -11.42 -1.77 -5.43
N VAL A 14 -10.22 -2.14 -4.98
CA VAL A 14 -9.89 -2.36 -3.57
C VAL A 14 -10.14 -1.06 -2.79
N PHE A 15 -9.86 0.11 -3.38
CA PHE A 15 -10.16 1.41 -2.79
C PHE A 15 -11.66 1.69 -2.61
N ALA A 16 -12.55 1.04 -3.36
CA ALA A 16 -13.99 1.18 -3.21
C ALA A 16 -14.57 0.22 -2.14
N MET A 17 -13.76 -0.69 -1.60
CA MET A 17 -14.17 -1.59 -0.52
C MET A 17 -14.07 -0.94 0.87
N PHE A 18 -13.48 0.25 0.97
CA PHE A 18 -13.25 0.98 2.22
C PHE A 18 -13.92 2.35 2.19
N GLU A 19 -14.29 2.84 3.38
CA GLU A 19 -14.75 4.22 3.52
C GLU A 19 -13.62 5.22 3.26
N GLN A 20 -13.95 6.43 2.83
CA GLN A 20 -12.95 7.47 2.57
C GLN A 20 -12.13 7.83 3.83
N SER A 21 -12.74 7.74 5.02
CA SER A 21 -12.07 7.85 6.32
C SER A 21 -10.99 6.79 6.49
N GLN A 22 -11.29 5.52 6.24
CA GLN A 22 -10.33 4.43 6.33
C GLN A 22 -9.20 4.57 5.30
N VAL A 23 -9.53 5.00 4.07
CA VAL A 23 -8.51 5.29 3.05
C VAL A 23 -7.56 6.40 3.51
N GLN A 24 -8.08 7.41 4.21
CA GLN A 24 -7.28 8.50 4.76
C GLN A 24 -6.39 8.01 5.91
N GLU A 25 -6.92 7.20 6.83
CA GLU A 25 -6.15 6.57 7.91
C GLU A 25 -5.01 5.69 7.35
N PHE A 26 -5.28 4.89 6.31
CA PHE A 26 -4.24 4.08 5.67
C PHE A 26 -3.15 4.94 5.03
N LYS A 27 -3.49 6.08 4.41
CA LYS A 27 -2.50 7.00 3.84
C LYS A 27 -1.62 7.62 4.93
N GLU A 28 -2.20 8.03 6.04
CA GLU A 28 -1.46 8.62 7.15
C GLU A 28 -0.57 7.58 7.83
N ALA A 29 -1.09 6.39 8.12
CA ALA A 29 -0.31 5.29 8.66
C ALA A 29 0.82 4.88 7.69
N PHE A 30 0.56 4.82 6.39
CA PHE A 30 1.57 4.53 5.38
C PHE A 30 2.67 5.58 5.39
N GLY A 31 2.33 6.87 5.41
CA GLY A 31 3.31 7.96 5.48
C GLY A 31 4.11 8.04 6.79
N LEU A 32 3.60 7.43 7.87
CA LEU A 32 4.35 7.26 9.13
C LEU A 32 5.28 6.04 9.09
N MET A 33 4.93 5.01 8.33
CA MET A 33 5.72 3.78 8.23
C MET A 33 6.84 3.89 7.19
N ASP A 34 6.54 4.44 6.02
CA ASP A 34 7.48 4.69 4.91
C ASP A 34 8.48 5.80 5.28
N GLN A 35 9.65 5.40 5.80
CA GLN A 35 10.65 6.33 6.35
C GLN A 35 11.40 7.06 5.23
N ASP A 36 11.75 6.33 4.16
CA ASP A 36 12.52 6.87 3.05
C ASP A 36 11.65 7.57 1.98
N ARG A 37 10.32 7.42 2.05
CA ARG A 37 9.32 8.04 1.19
C ARG A 37 9.41 7.60 -0.27
N ASP A 38 9.80 6.36 -0.51
CA ASP A 38 9.83 5.79 -1.86
C ASP A 38 8.43 5.31 -2.34
N GLY A 39 7.43 5.31 -1.44
CA GLY A 39 6.07 4.86 -1.71
C GLY A 39 5.86 3.36 -1.52
N VAL A 40 6.82 2.65 -0.90
CA VAL A 40 6.80 1.21 -0.63
C VAL A 40 7.33 0.96 0.78
N ILE A 41 6.52 0.38 1.66
CA ILE A 41 7.02 -0.06 2.97
C ILE A 41 7.97 -1.25 2.79
N SER A 42 9.26 -0.98 2.92
CA SER A 42 10.33 -1.96 2.83
C SER A 42 10.62 -2.62 4.19
N VAL A 43 11.45 -3.67 4.17
CA VAL A 43 11.91 -4.32 5.41
C VAL A 43 12.75 -3.35 6.26
N ASP A 44 13.45 -2.42 5.63
CA ASP A 44 14.31 -1.47 6.32
C ASP A 44 13.45 -0.38 7.00
N ASP A 45 12.37 0.08 6.37
CA ASP A 45 11.38 0.96 7.01
C ASP A 45 10.81 0.33 8.30
N LEU A 46 10.44 -0.95 8.24
CA LEU A 46 9.91 -1.66 9.40
C LEU A 46 10.93 -1.76 10.54
N LYS A 47 12.23 -1.94 10.23
CA LYS A 47 13.29 -1.94 11.24
C LYS A 47 13.44 -0.56 11.87
N GLU A 48 13.42 0.49 11.07
CA GLU A 48 13.53 1.87 11.56
C GLU A 48 12.35 2.26 12.45
N VAL A 49 11.12 1.93 12.03
CA VAL A 49 9.90 2.12 12.83
C VAL A 49 9.96 1.33 14.13
N TYR A 50 10.41 0.07 14.10
CA TYR A 50 10.56 -0.73 15.32
C TYR A 50 11.61 -0.13 16.27
N ASN A 51 12.72 0.37 15.73
CA ASN A 51 13.76 1.03 16.52
C ASN A 51 13.31 2.38 17.09
N SER A 52 12.41 3.10 16.40
CA SER A 52 11.88 4.38 16.86
C SER A 52 10.84 4.25 17.98
N LEU A 53 10.14 3.10 18.05
CA LEU A 53 9.14 2.79 19.08
C LEU A 53 9.76 2.41 20.45
N GLY A 54 11.09 2.24 20.53
CA GLY A 54 11.79 1.60 21.65
C GLY A 54 12.82 2.44 22.41
N LYS A 55 12.66 3.76 22.51
CA LYS A 55 13.40 4.60 23.47
C LYS A 55 12.48 5.46 24.32
#